data_AF-A0A172YHV8-F1
#
_entry.id   AF-A0A172YHV8-F1
#
_cell.length_a   1.000
_cell.length_b   1.000
_cell.length_c   1.000
_cell.angle_alpha   90.00
_cell.angle_beta   90.00
_cell.angle_gamma   90.00
#
_symmetry.space_group_name_H-M   'P 1'
#
loop_
_entity.id
_entity.type
_entity.pdbx_description
1 polymer ?
#
loop_
_entity_poly.entity_id
_entity_poly.type
_entity_poly.pdbx_seq_one_letter_code
_entity_poly.pdbx_strand_id
1 'polypeptide(L)'
;MSTDRRLARLLELRERRLRQAAATLASSRIGQHEAQRHAERLIEDDQRHRRHQRELEERVLNDPARSSLDVGAIEQLNRALDEHDQSRRQIDQALVENGEKRQRLEQECAENAREQHRRRRARDKIGTLLERRRHDHATRRRRRQESAEEEAAQARMRGEPQ
;
A
#
# COMPACT_ATOMS: atom_id res chain seq x y z
N MET A 1 -13.47 33.28 16.57
CA MET A 1 -14.02 32.22 15.67
C MET A 1 -14.86 31.26 16.49
N SER A 2 -16.02 30.79 16.00
CA SER A 2 -16.79 29.77 16.72
C SER A 2 -16.06 28.42 16.76
N THR A 3 -16.24 27.68 17.84
CA THR A 3 -15.67 26.35 18.06
C THR A 3 -16.04 25.34 16.97
N ASP A 4 -17.23 25.46 16.38
CA ASP A 4 -17.67 24.61 15.26
C ASP A 4 -16.86 24.85 13.99
N ARG A 5 -16.53 26.12 13.68
CA ARG A 5 -15.64 26.46 12.57
C ARG A 5 -14.23 25.93 12.79
N ARG A 6 -13.74 25.92 14.03
CA ARG A 6 -12.44 25.34 14.38
C ARG A 6 -12.44 23.81 14.19
N LEU A 7 -13.50 23.12 14.62
CA LEU A 7 -13.65 21.68 14.43
C LEU A 7 -13.80 21.29 12.95
N ALA A 8 -14.56 22.06 12.17
CA ALA A 8 -14.70 21.85 10.73
C ALA A 8 -13.35 21.97 9.99
N ARG A 9 -12.57 23.02 10.28
CA ARG A 9 -11.20 23.17 9.71
C ARG A 9 -10.26 22.04 10.12
N LEU A 10 -10.36 21.57 11.36
CA LEU A 10 -9.57 20.43 11.83
C LEU A 10 -9.97 19.13 11.11
N LEU A 11 -11.26 18.94 10.84
CA LEU A 11 -11.77 17.80 10.08
C LEU A 11 -11.22 17.83 8.64
N GLU A 12 -11.33 18.96 7.94
CA GLU A 12 -10.78 19.15 6.59
C GLU A 12 -9.27 18.85 6.53
N LEU A 13 -8.50 19.38 7.50
CA LEU A 13 -7.06 19.10 7.59
C LEU A 13 -6.78 17.61 7.77
N ARG A 14 -7.56 16.91 8.61
CA ARG A 14 -7.43 15.48 8.84
C ARG A 14 -7.81 14.65 7.61
N GLU A 15 -8.84 15.06 6.88
CA GLU A 15 -9.22 14.42 5.61
C GLU A 15 -8.13 14.55 4.56
N ARG A 16 -7.54 15.74 4.41
CA ARG A 16 -6.39 15.94 3.52
C ARG A 16 -5.21 15.03 3.89
N ARG A 17 -4.87 14.94 5.18
CA ARG A 17 -3.81 14.06 5.68
C ARG A 17 -4.13 12.57 5.51
N LEU A 18 -5.40 12.19 5.58
CA LEU A 18 -5.85 10.82 5.34
C LEU A 18 -5.72 10.45 3.86
N ARG A 19 -6.10 11.36 2.94
CA ARG A 19 -5.91 11.17 1.49
C ARG A 19 -4.42 11.04 1.15
N GLN A 20 -3.57 11.88 1.72
CA GLN A 20 -2.11 11.78 1.56
C GLN A 20 -1.58 10.42 2.04
N ALA A 21 -1.97 9.98 3.24
CA ALA A 21 -1.57 8.66 3.75
C ALA A 21 -2.06 7.51 2.88
N ALA A 22 -3.28 7.61 2.32
CA ALA A 22 -3.82 6.62 1.39
C ALA A 22 -3.00 6.55 0.09
N ALA A 23 -2.59 7.70 -0.46
CA ALA A 23 -1.75 7.76 -1.64
C ALA A 23 -0.36 7.17 -1.38
N THR A 24 0.26 7.48 -0.23
CA THR A 24 1.54 6.88 0.17
C THR A 24 1.43 5.35 0.28
N LEU A 25 0.41 4.83 0.96
CA LEU A 25 0.19 3.39 1.07
C LEU A 25 -0.04 2.73 -0.30
N ALA A 26 -0.78 3.38 -1.20
CA ALA A 26 -1.00 2.87 -2.54
C ALA A 26 0.32 2.77 -3.32
N SER A 27 1.18 3.80 -3.23
CA SER A 27 2.51 3.79 -3.85
C SER A 27 3.41 2.68 -3.29
N SER A 28 3.45 2.50 -1.96
CA SER A 28 4.23 1.41 -1.36
C SER A 28 3.75 0.03 -1.82
N ARG A 29 2.43 -0.17 -1.94
CA ARG A 29 1.84 -1.43 -2.45
C ARG A 29 2.22 -1.71 -3.91
N ILE A 30 2.23 -0.68 -4.75
CA ILE A 30 2.71 -0.81 -6.14
C ILE A 30 4.16 -1.29 -6.13
N GLY A 31 5.02 -0.67 -5.32
CA GLY A 31 6.42 -1.09 -5.18
C GLY A 31 6.58 -2.54 -4.71
N GLN A 32 5.74 -3.00 -3.76
CA GLN A 32 5.73 -4.40 -3.33
C GLN A 32 5.37 -5.36 -4.48
N HIS A 33 4.32 -5.04 -5.24
CA HIS A 33 3.89 -5.86 -6.37
C HIS A 33 4.96 -5.91 -7.47
N GLU A 34 5.61 -4.79 -7.77
CA GLU A 34 6.72 -4.73 -8.72
C GLU A 34 7.92 -5.56 -8.26
N ALA A 35 8.28 -5.47 -6.97
CA ALA A 35 9.35 -6.28 -6.39
C ALA A 35 9.02 -7.77 -6.47
N GLN A 36 7.77 -8.16 -6.20
CA GLN A 36 7.31 -9.54 -6.33
C GLN A 36 7.38 -10.04 -7.78
N ARG A 37 6.89 -9.27 -8.75
CA ARG A 37 7.00 -9.62 -10.18
C ARG A 37 8.45 -9.74 -10.64
N HIS A 38 9.34 -8.93 -10.08
CA HIS A 38 10.76 -9.06 -10.35
C HIS A 38 11.34 -10.35 -9.77
N ALA A 39 10.94 -10.78 -8.57
CA ALA A 39 11.34 -12.06 -8.02
C ALA A 39 10.85 -13.23 -8.89
N GLU A 40 9.58 -13.18 -9.32
CA GLU A 40 9.00 -14.20 -10.21
C GLU A 40 9.80 -14.35 -11.51
N ARG A 41 10.17 -13.21 -12.15
CA ARG A 41 11.03 -13.22 -13.34
C ARG A 41 12.41 -13.83 -13.09
N LEU A 42 13.07 -13.47 -11.99
CA LEU A 42 14.37 -14.06 -11.65
C LEU A 42 14.29 -15.58 -11.43
N ILE A 43 13.21 -16.07 -10.81
CA ILE A 43 12.98 -17.51 -10.63
C ILE A 43 12.77 -18.19 -11.98
N GLU A 44 12.01 -17.59 -12.89
CA GLU A 44 11.84 -18.11 -14.25
C GLU A 44 13.15 -18.15 -15.02
N ASP A 45 13.99 -17.12 -14.89
CA ASP A 45 15.29 -17.05 -15.54
C ASP A 45 16.24 -18.14 -14.99
N ASP A 46 16.34 -18.32 -13.66
CA ASP A 46 17.11 -19.41 -13.06
C ASP A 46 16.62 -20.79 -13.54
N GLN A 47 15.30 -20.99 -13.61
CA GLN A 47 14.74 -22.24 -14.14
C GLN A 47 15.09 -22.46 -15.62
N ARG A 48 15.08 -21.41 -16.46
CA ARG A 48 15.49 -21.50 -17.86
C ARG A 48 16.97 -21.88 -17.97
N HIS A 49 17.84 -21.23 -17.19
CA HIS A 49 19.27 -21.56 -17.18
C HIS A 49 19.52 -23.00 -16.74
N ARG A 50 18.84 -23.49 -15.69
CA ARG A 50 18.96 -24.89 -15.25
C ARG A 50 18.48 -25.89 -16.28
N ARG A 51 17.39 -25.59 -17.01
CA ARG A 51 16.91 -26.46 -18.10
C ARG A 51 17.91 -26.51 -19.24
N HIS A 52 18.42 -25.35 -19.67
CA HIS A 52 19.39 -25.29 -20.74
C HIS A 52 20.69 -26.02 -20.39
N GLN A 53 21.18 -25.84 -19.16
CA GLN A 53 22.35 -26.58 -18.65
C GLN A 53 22.11 -28.10 -18.70
N ARG A 54 20.95 -28.58 -18.24
CA ARG A 54 20.59 -30.01 -18.31
C ARG A 54 20.51 -30.53 -19.74
N GLU A 55 19.94 -29.75 -20.66
CA GLU A 55 19.89 -30.11 -22.08
C GLU A 55 21.29 -30.25 -22.68
N LEU A 56 22.21 -29.33 -22.33
CA LEU A 56 23.61 -29.42 -22.75
C LEU A 56 24.28 -30.67 -22.15
N GLU A 57 24.11 -30.91 -20.85
CA GLU A 57 24.63 -32.10 -20.18
C GLU A 57 24.09 -33.40 -20.80
N GLU A 58 22.78 -33.49 -21.07
CA GLU A 58 22.14 -34.64 -21.73
C GLU A 58 22.64 -34.85 -23.16
N ARG A 59 22.81 -33.78 -23.93
CA ARG A 59 23.39 -33.87 -25.28
C ARG A 59 24.79 -34.45 -25.22
N VAL A 60 25.61 -34.00 -24.28
CA VAL A 60 26.97 -34.53 -24.08
C VAL A 60 26.94 -35.97 -23.58
N LEU A 61 26.01 -36.33 -22.69
CA LEU A 61 25.88 -37.66 -22.11
C LEU A 61 25.45 -38.71 -23.13
N ASN A 62 24.54 -38.33 -24.04
CA ASN A 62 23.89 -39.21 -25.00
C ASN A 62 24.49 -39.12 -26.42
N ASP A 63 25.54 -38.33 -26.63
CA ASP A 63 26.21 -38.24 -27.93
C ASP A 63 26.87 -39.59 -28.28
N PRO A 64 26.47 -40.29 -29.36
CA PRO A 64 27.11 -41.54 -29.78
C PRO A 64 28.58 -41.34 -30.21
N ALA A 65 29.01 -40.11 -30.50
CA ALA A 65 30.39 -39.72 -30.78
C ALA A 65 31.18 -39.32 -29.51
N ARG A 66 30.67 -39.61 -28.31
CA ARG A 66 31.30 -39.24 -27.02
C ARG A 66 32.79 -39.60 -26.91
N SER A 67 33.17 -40.75 -27.49
CA SER A 67 34.55 -41.24 -27.52
C SER A 67 35.45 -40.51 -28.53
N SER A 68 34.90 -39.59 -29.33
CA SER A 68 35.62 -38.73 -30.27
C SER A 68 35.35 -37.24 -30.05
N LEU A 69 34.86 -36.82 -28.87
CA LEU A 69 34.80 -35.41 -28.52
C LEU A 69 36.21 -34.84 -28.58
N ASP A 70 36.46 -33.98 -29.57
CA ASP A 70 37.74 -33.30 -29.69
C ASP A 70 37.91 -32.30 -28.53
N VAL A 71 39.15 -31.89 -28.30
CA VAL A 71 39.50 -30.94 -27.22
C VAL A 71 38.72 -29.63 -27.36
N GLY A 72 38.45 -29.17 -28.59
CA GLY A 72 37.69 -27.95 -28.85
C GLY A 72 36.23 -28.05 -28.42
N ALA A 73 35.59 -29.21 -28.60
CA ALA A 73 34.23 -29.46 -28.12
C ALA A 73 34.16 -29.46 -26.58
N ILE A 74 35.17 -30.04 -25.91
CA ILE A 74 35.28 -30.04 -24.45
C ILE A 74 35.48 -28.61 -23.91
N GLU A 75 36.35 -27.82 -24.56
CA GLU A 75 36.57 -26.41 -24.20
C GLU A 75 35.34 -25.53 -24.41
N GLN A 76 34.52 -25.79 -25.43
CA GLN A 76 33.25 -25.08 -25.63
C GLN A 76 32.23 -25.42 -24.54
N LEU A 77 32.14 -26.68 -24.14
CA LEU A 77 31.25 -27.12 -23.07
C LEU A 77 31.66 -26.53 -21.71
N ASN A 78 32.96 -26.52 -21.40
CA ASN A 78 33.45 -25.91 -20.17
C ASN A 78 33.14 -24.40 -20.13
N ARG A 79 33.32 -23.68 -21.24
CA ARG A 79 32.94 -22.26 -21.33
C ARG A 79 31.44 -22.05 -21.11
N ALA A 80 30.60 -22.88 -21.72
CA ALA A 80 29.15 -22.79 -21.53
C ALA A 80 28.75 -23.05 -20.07
N LEU A 81 29.37 -24.04 -19.40
CA LEU A 81 29.14 -24.31 -17.98
C LEU A 81 29.60 -23.16 -17.08
N ASP A 82 30.76 -22.56 -17.36
CA ASP A 82 31.27 -21.40 -16.63
C ASP A 82 30.34 -20.18 -16.79
N GLU A 83 29.85 -19.93 -18.01
CA GLU A 83 28.87 -18.87 -18.29
C GLU A 83 27.55 -19.12 -17.53
N HIS A 84 27.09 -20.37 -17.46
CA HIS A 84 25.91 -20.76 -16.69
C HIS A 84 26.10 -20.53 -15.19
N ASP A 85 27.23 -20.93 -14.63
CA ASP A 85 27.54 -20.72 -13.22
C ASP A 85 27.65 -19.24 -12.87
N GLN A 86 28.25 -18.43 -13.76
CA GLN A 86 28.30 -16.98 -13.59
C GLN A 86 26.91 -16.36 -13.62
N SER A 87 26.08 -16.73 -14.59
CA SER A 87 24.70 -16.26 -14.70
C SER A 87 23.85 -16.64 -13.49
N ARG A 88 23.97 -17.89 -13.01
CA ARG A 88 23.28 -18.35 -11.80
C ARG A 88 23.70 -17.55 -10.57
N ARG A 89 24.99 -17.27 -10.38
CA ARG A 89 25.46 -16.43 -9.27
C ARG A 89 24.87 -15.03 -9.31
N GLN A 90 24.74 -14.44 -10.51
CA GLN A 90 24.11 -13.13 -10.68
C GLN A 90 22.62 -13.17 -10.32
N ILE A 91 21.90 -14.22 -10.75
CA ILE A 91 20.49 -14.41 -10.42
C ILE A 91 20.30 -14.64 -8.91
N ASP A 92 21.13 -15.48 -8.30
CA ASP A 92 21.11 -15.74 -6.86
C ASP A 92 21.33 -14.45 -6.06
N GLN A 93 22.32 -13.63 -6.45
CA GLN A 93 22.54 -12.32 -5.85
C GLN A 93 21.32 -11.41 -6.02
N ALA A 94 20.75 -11.33 -7.22
CA ALA A 94 19.57 -10.51 -7.49
C ALA A 94 18.34 -10.99 -6.70
N LEU A 95 18.18 -12.29 -6.45
CA LEU A 95 17.11 -12.86 -5.64
C LEU A 95 17.27 -12.45 -4.17
N VAL A 96 18.48 -12.46 -3.63
CA VAL A 96 18.77 -11.99 -2.26
C VAL A 96 18.45 -10.50 -2.13
N GLU A 97 18.97 -9.66 -3.02
CA GLU A 97 18.74 -8.21 -3.02
C GLU A 97 17.24 -7.89 -3.16
N ASN A 98 16.53 -8.61 -4.04
CA ASN A 98 15.09 -8.46 -4.18
C ASN A 98 14.34 -8.91 -2.93
N GLY A 99 14.76 -10.00 -2.29
CA GLY A 99 14.21 -10.49 -1.02
C GLY A 99 14.30 -9.44 0.08
N GLU A 100 15.47 -8.83 0.27
CA GLU A 100 15.65 -7.73 1.23
C GLU A 100 14.78 -6.52 0.89
N LYS A 101 14.72 -6.14 -0.41
CA LYS A 101 13.87 -5.04 -0.88
C LYS A 101 12.40 -5.31 -0.59
N ARG A 102 11.91 -6.53 -0.83
CA ARG A 102 10.52 -6.93 -0.52
C ARG A 102 10.23 -6.83 0.97
N GLN A 103 11.13 -7.32 1.81
CA GLN A 103 10.97 -7.25 3.26
C GLN A 103 10.85 -5.80 3.76
N ARG A 104 11.71 -4.90 3.25
CA ARG A 104 11.65 -3.46 3.56
C ARG A 104 10.31 -2.85 3.14
N LEU A 105 9.89 -3.10 1.89
CA LEU A 105 8.62 -2.59 1.37
C LEU A 105 7.40 -3.14 2.12
N GLU A 106 7.47 -4.37 2.63
CA GLU A 106 6.44 -4.97 3.48
C GLU A 106 6.31 -4.31 4.84
N GLN A 107 7.45 -4.01 5.48
CA GLN A 107 7.47 -3.24 6.72
C GLN A 107 6.88 -1.84 6.48
N GLU A 108 7.32 -1.14 5.44
CA GLU A 108 6.79 0.19 5.08
C GLU A 108 5.28 0.15 4.82
N CYS A 109 4.79 -0.84 4.09
CA CYS A 109 3.36 -1.00 3.84
C CYS A 109 2.56 -1.24 5.13
N ALA A 110 3.07 -2.09 6.02
CA ALA A 110 2.44 -2.36 7.31
C ALA A 110 2.38 -1.10 8.19
N GLU A 111 3.46 -0.33 8.24
CA GLU A 111 3.53 0.93 8.98
C GLU A 111 2.59 1.99 8.40
N ASN A 112 2.59 2.16 7.07
CA ASN A 112 1.70 3.09 6.38
C ASN A 112 0.24 2.72 6.57
N ALA A 113 -0.11 1.43 6.57
CA ALA A 113 -1.46 0.96 6.84
C ALA A 113 -1.89 1.25 8.29
N ARG A 114 -1.00 1.02 9.27
CA ARG A 114 -1.25 1.36 10.67
C ARG A 114 -1.46 2.85 10.86
N GLU A 115 -0.63 3.68 10.24
CA GLU A 115 -0.76 5.14 10.31
C GLU A 115 -2.03 5.65 9.63
N GLN A 116 -2.38 5.11 8.46
CA GLN A 116 -3.65 5.44 7.80
C GLN A 116 -4.85 5.09 8.69
N HIS A 117 -4.82 3.94 9.37
CA HIS A 117 -5.88 3.54 10.31
C HIS A 117 -5.96 4.48 11.51
N ARG A 118 -4.82 4.87 12.09
CA ARG A 118 -4.75 5.85 13.18
C ARG A 118 -5.35 7.20 12.75
N ARG A 119 -5.00 7.68 11.55
CA ARG A 119 -5.54 8.93 10.97
C ARG A 119 -7.04 8.85 10.74
N ARG A 120 -7.53 7.73 10.21
CA ARG A 120 -8.97 7.49 10.01
C ARG A 120 -9.72 7.57 11.34
N ARG A 121 -9.26 6.85 12.37
CA ARG A 121 -9.87 6.91 13.71
C ARG A 121 -9.88 8.33 14.28
N ALA A 122 -8.78 9.08 14.13
CA ALA A 122 -8.72 10.46 14.60
C ALA A 122 -9.69 11.39 13.86
N ARG A 123 -9.85 11.20 12.54
CA ARG A 123 -10.82 11.92 11.70
C ARG A 123 -12.24 11.61 12.16
N ASP A 124 -12.59 10.35 12.37
CA ASP A 124 -13.93 9.93 12.77
C ASP A 124 -14.31 10.46 14.16
N LYS A 125 -13.35 10.50 15.11
CA LYS A 125 -13.56 11.16 16.42
C LYS A 125 -13.95 12.65 16.27
N ILE A 126 -13.30 13.39 15.37
CA ILE A 126 -13.64 14.80 15.15
C ILE A 126 -15.01 14.92 14.45
N GLY A 127 -15.29 14.05 13.48
CA GLY A 127 -16.59 14.00 12.80
C GLY A 127 -17.74 13.81 13.78
N THR A 128 -17.66 12.78 14.63
CA THR A 128 -18.70 12.50 15.64
C THR A 128 -18.88 13.65 16.65
N LEU A 129 -17.79 14.32 17.07
CA LEU A 129 -17.89 15.50 17.95
C LEU A 129 -18.59 16.67 17.27
N LEU A 130 -18.30 16.91 15.99
CA LEU A 130 -18.92 17.99 15.23
C LEU A 130 -20.42 17.72 15.01
N GLU A 131 -20.79 16.48 14.69
CA GLU A 131 -22.19 16.06 14.53
C GLU A 131 -22.98 16.22 15.82
N ARG A 132 -22.45 15.75 16.95
CA ARG A 132 -23.07 15.93 18.27
C ARG A 132 -23.31 17.41 18.59
N ARG A 133 -22.32 18.27 18.34
CA ARG A 133 -22.46 19.71 18.57
C ARG A 133 -23.50 20.36 17.66
N ARG A 134 -23.54 19.99 16.38
CA ARG A 134 -24.57 20.47 15.45
C ARG A 134 -25.96 20.07 15.92
N HIS A 135 -26.11 18.84 16.40
CA HIS A 135 -27.34 18.35 16.99
C HIS A 135 -27.73 19.16 18.24
N ASP A 136 -26.81 19.36 19.19
CA ASP A 136 -27.07 20.15 20.40
C ASP A 136 -27.46 21.60 20.08
N HIS A 137 -26.79 22.22 19.10
CA HIS A 137 -27.12 23.57 18.64
C HIS A 137 -28.51 23.64 17.99
N ALA A 138 -28.87 22.65 17.17
CA ALA A 138 -30.20 22.56 16.56
C ALA A 138 -31.29 22.39 17.63
N THR A 139 -31.08 21.50 18.61
CA THR A 139 -32.02 21.26 19.71
C THR A 139 -32.21 22.50 20.59
N ARG A 140 -31.12 23.20 20.94
CA ARG A 140 -31.20 24.47 21.70
C ARG A 140 -31.93 25.56 20.92
N ARG A 141 -31.69 25.66 19.61
CA ARG A 141 -32.38 26.63 18.74
C ARG A 141 -33.87 26.35 18.70
N ARG A 142 -34.26 25.08 18.52
CA ARG A 142 -35.66 24.65 18.51
C ARG A 142 -36.37 24.99 19.82
N ARG A 143 -35.78 24.64 20.98
CA ARG A 143 -36.34 24.99 22.29
C ARG A 143 -36.55 26.50 22.48
N ARG A 144 -35.59 27.32 22.03
CA ARG A 144 -35.72 28.78 22.09
C ARG A 144 -36.84 29.32 21.21
N GLN A 145 -37.04 28.72 20.04
CA GLN A 145 -38.15 29.08 19.14
C GLN A 145 -39.49 28.69 19.76
N GLU A 146 -39.60 27.46 20.27
CA GLU A 146 -40.80 26.97 20.98
C GLU A 146 -41.14 27.88 22.18
N SER A 147 -40.18 28.22 23.04
CA SER A 147 -40.42 29.15 24.17
C SER A 147 -40.81 30.55 23.72
N ALA A 148 -40.19 31.10 22.67
CA ALA A 148 -40.56 32.42 22.15
C ALA A 148 -41.96 32.43 21.52
N GLU A 149 -42.35 31.34 20.86
CA GLU A 149 -43.70 31.15 20.31
C GLU A 149 -44.75 31.03 21.43
N GLU A 150 -44.45 30.30 22.51
CA GLU A 150 -45.29 30.19 23.71
C GLU A 150 -45.47 31.54 24.40
N GLU A 151 -44.39 32.30 24.61
CA GLU A 151 -44.44 33.65 25.19
C GLU A 151 -45.26 34.60 24.31
N ALA A 152 -45.05 34.59 23.00
CA ALA A 152 -45.82 35.41 22.06
C ALA A 152 -47.30 35.03 22.04
N ALA A 153 -47.63 33.74 22.14
CA ALA A 153 -49.01 33.26 22.24
C ALA A 153 -49.68 33.71 23.55
N GLN A 154 -48.96 33.65 24.67
CA GLN A 154 -49.46 34.12 25.96
C GLN A 154 -49.68 35.64 25.99
N ALA A 155 -48.77 36.43 25.41
CA ALA A 155 -48.93 37.89 25.31
C ALA A 155 -50.18 38.26 24.50
N ARG A 156 -50.45 37.57 23.39
CA ARG A 156 -51.68 37.75 22.59
C ARG A 156 -52.95 37.43 23.39
N MET A 157 -52.92 36.39 24.21
CA MET A 157 -54.06 36.02 25.05
C MET A 157 -54.33 37.00 26.20
N ARG A 158 -53.31 37.77 26.64
CA ARG A 158 -53.42 38.78 27.70
C ARG A 158 -53.86 40.16 27.20
N GLY A 159 -54.00 40.35 25.89
CA GLY A 159 -54.44 41.62 25.30
C GLY A 159 -53.41 42.76 25.40
N GLU A 160 -52.13 42.44 25.60
CA GLU A 160 -51.06 43.45 25.58
C GLU A 160 -50.84 43.94 24.14
N PRO A 161 -50.90 45.26 23.86
CA PRO A 161 -50.67 45.79 22.53
C PRO A 161 -49.18 45.72 22.17
N GLN A 162 -48.91 45.49 20.88
CA GLN A 162 -47.58 45.33 20.29
C GLN A 162 -46.67 46.55 20.47
#